data_AF-A0A4V6TMA9-F1
#
_entry.id   AF-A0A4V6TMA9-F1
#
_cell.length_a   1.000
_cell.length_b   1.000
_cell.length_c   1.000
_cell.angle_alpha   90.00
_cell.angle_beta   90.00
_cell.angle_gamma   90.00
#
_symmetry.space_group_name_H-M   'P 1'
#
loop_
_entity.id
_entity.type
_entity.pdbx_description
1 polymer ?
#
loop_
_entity_poly.entity_id
_entity_poly.type
_entity_poly.pdbx_seq_one_letter_code
_entity_poly.pdbx_strand_id
1 'polypeptide(L)'
;MLLYFTILAHHIFFSLIVYRLDSHDPRSYKKEQMPPRKKPRQSSASTSSTPQPPDKVVDYYNFYDAPRPFKNPQWHNNKRNKIFKQVMAIERERERSALEAFKSAKQRLADARNGEVEVSAEELQQLEQLPESLNLTNWFTIECPPSLLPPAKLCDITGLAANYTDPRTRLRYNSLQVYDVIKTLQPSSVQQLLAIRRSETVLR
;
A
#
# COMPACT_ATOMS: atom_id res chain seq x y z
N MET A 1 6.01 -8.25 -69.96
CA MET A 1 5.33 -7.20 -69.17
C MET A 1 5.20 -7.54 -67.69
N LEU A 2 4.78 -8.75 -67.31
CA LEU A 2 4.60 -9.12 -65.88
C LEU A 2 5.89 -9.21 -65.05
N LEU A 3 7.00 -9.68 -65.64
CA LEU A 3 8.29 -9.80 -64.94
C LEU A 3 8.88 -8.43 -64.53
N TYR A 4 8.73 -7.40 -65.37
CA TYR A 4 9.23 -6.06 -65.06
C TYR A 4 8.50 -5.43 -63.86
N PHE A 5 7.20 -5.69 -63.73
CA PHE A 5 6.39 -5.17 -62.62
C PHE A 5 6.80 -5.77 -61.27
N THR A 6 7.13 -7.07 -61.23
CA THR A 6 7.57 -7.74 -60.01
C THR A 6 8.94 -7.26 -59.54
N ILE A 7 9.87 -7.00 -60.47
CA ILE A 7 11.22 -6.51 -60.15
C ILE A 7 11.15 -5.06 -59.64
N LEU A 8 10.33 -4.21 -60.27
CA LEU A 8 10.15 -2.82 -59.85
C LEU A 8 9.45 -2.73 -58.49
N ALA A 9 8.46 -3.59 -58.23
CA ALA A 9 7.79 -3.69 -56.93
C ALA A 9 8.76 -4.12 -55.82
N HIS A 10 9.61 -5.12 -56.07
CA HIS A 10 10.63 -5.54 -55.09
C HIS A 10 11.71 -4.47 -54.87
N HIS A 11 12.12 -3.73 -55.90
CA HIS A 11 13.09 -2.65 -55.74
C HIS A 11 12.52 -1.46 -54.95
N ILE A 12 11.25 -1.13 -55.15
CA ILE A 12 10.53 -0.12 -54.35
C ILE A 12 10.38 -0.60 -52.90
N PHE A 13 10.01 -1.87 -52.69
CA PHE A 13 9.84 -2.42 -51.35
C PHE A 13 11.17 -2.52 -50.58
N PHE A 14 12.24 -2.93 -51.25
CA PHE A 14 13.58 -3.02 -50.66
C PHE A 14 14.13 -1.61 -50.36
N SER A 15 13.90 -0.64 -51.24
CA SER A 15 14.26 0.77 -50.98
C SER A 15 13.46 1.34 -49.80
N LEU A 16 12.14 1.09 -49.72
CA LEU A 16 11.30 1.50 -48.58
C LEU A 16 11.72 0.85 -47.26
N ILE A 17 12.16 -0.41 -47.28
CA ILE A 17 12.67 -1.10 -46.09
C ILE A 17 14.02 -0.54 -45.65
N VAL A 18 14.94 -0.29 -46.60
CA VAL A 18 16.25 0.31 -46.30
C VAL A 18 16.11 1.75 -45.80
N TYR A 19 15.26 2.58 -46.43
CA TYR A 19 14.98 3.94 -45.93
C TYR A 19 14.26 3.95 -44.57
N ARG A 20 13.47 2.92 -44.24
CA ARG A 20 12.79 2.81 -42.95
C ARG A 20 13.69 2.30 -41.83
N LEU A 21 14.74 1.56 -42.15
CA LEU A 21 15.74 1.09 -41.18
C LEU A 21 16.86 2.11 -40.94
N ASP A 22 17.14 3.01 -41.89
CA ASP A 22 18.16 4.06 -41.74
C ASP A 22 17.63 5.39 -41.16
N SER A 23 16.34 5.43 -40.77
CA SER A 23 15.74 6.58 -40.07
C SER A 23 15.88 6.52 -38.53
N HIS A 24 16.57 5.51 -37.98
CA HIS A 24 16.81 5.43 -36.55
C HIS A 24 18.14 6.09 -36.18
N ASP A 25 18.13 7.42 -36.27
CA ASP A 25 19.22 8.32 -35.90
C ASP A 25 19.75 7.99 -34.48
N PRO A 26 20.96 7.41 -34.31
CA PRO A 26 21.50 7.06 -32.98
C PRO A 26 21.98 8.27 -32.17
N ARG A 27 21.65 9.50 -32.61
CA ARG A 27 21.97 10.76 -31.93
C ARG A 27 20.77 11.61 -31.53
N SER A 28 19.54 11.10 -31.64
CA SER A 28 18.38 11.79 -31.08
C SER A 28 18.19 11.43 -29.61
N TYR A 29 19.17 11.80 -28.78
CA TYR A 29 18.83 12.19 -27.42
C TYR A 29 17.88 13.37 -27.59
N LYS A 30 16.57 13.14 -27.38
CA LYS A 30 15.64 14.22 -27.04
C LYS A 30 16.41 15.13 -26.10
N LYS A 31 16.65 16.38 -26.52
CA LYS A 31 17.01 17.44 -25.58
C LYS A 31 15.92 17.38 -24.53
N GLU A 32 16.19 16.71 -23.42
CA GLU A 32 15.40 16.85 -22.21
C GLU A 32 15.41 18.36 -21.98
N GLN A 33 14.30 19.02 -22.28
CA GLN A 33 14.13 20.41 -21.91
C GLN A 33 14.28 20.40 -20.40
N MET A 34 15.46 20.83 -19.95
CA MET A 34 15.67 21.16 -18.55
C MET A 34 14.51 22.08 -18.17
N PRO A 35 13.79 21.80 -17.06
CA PRO A 35 12.83 22.78 -16.58
C PRO A 35 13.57 24.12 -16.49
N PRO A 36 12.96 25.24 -16.94
CA PRO A 36 13.63 26.53 -16.92
C PRO A 36 14.18 26.75 -15.52
N ARG A 37 15.48 27.08 -15.42
CA ARG A 37 16.11 27.44 -14.14
C ARG A 37 15.21 28.46 -13.47
N LYS A 38 14.52 28.06 -12.40
CA LYS A 38 13.74 29.00 -11.60
C LYS A 38 14.72 30.04 -11.07
N LYS A 39 14.33 31.32 -11.14
CA LYS A 39 15.10 32.44 -10.59
C LYS A 39 15.53 32.08 -9.16
N PRO A 40 16.77 32.38 -8.74
CA PRO A 40 17.21 32.09 -7.39
C PRO A 40 16.17 32.63 -6.41
N ARG A 41 15.71 31.76 -5.51
CA ARG A 41 14.73 32.12 -4.48
C ARG A 41 15.34 33.29 -3.71
N GLN A 42 14.69 34.46 -3.75
CA GLN A 42 15.07 35.57 -2.88
C GLN A 42 14.82 35.11 -1.44
N SER A 43 15.89 34.73 -0.75
CA SER A 43 15.86 34.52 0.69
C SER A 43 15.60 35.87 1.35
N SER A 44 14.43 36.04 1.95
CA SER A 44 14.18 37.16 2.86
C SER A 44 15.22 37.10 3.98
N ALA A 45 16.07 38.12 4.08
CA ALA A 45 17.05 38.23 5.15
C ALA A 45 16.33 38.16 6.50
N SER A 46 16.49 37.05 7.22
CA SER A 46 15.94 36.86 8.55
C SER A 46 16.87 37.51 9.57
N THR A 47 16.37 38.49 10.34
CA THR A 47 17.04 39.17 11.45
C THR A 47 17.19 38.33 12.73
N SER A 48 17.14 36.99 12.62
CA SER A 48 17.30 36.12 13.80
C SER A 48 18.77 35.89 14.13
N SER A 49 19.15 36.07 15.40
CA SER A 49 20.50 35.91 15.96
C SER A 49 21.06 34.48 16.00
N THR A 50 20.49 33.55 15.22
CA THR A 50 20.93 32.16 15.12
C THR A 50 21.87 32.02 13.92
N PRO A 51 23.08 31.41 14.05
CA PRO A 51 23.95 31.15 12.91
C PRO A 51 23.20 30.26 11.90
N GLN A 52 22.95 30.76 10.69
CA GLN A 52 22.35 29.93 9.65
C GLN A 52 23.35 28.83 9.27
N PRO A 53 22.91 27.55 9.21
CA PRO A 53 23.75 26.50 8.66
C PRO A 53 24.15 26.88 7.23
N PRO A 54 25.37 26.54 6.76
CA PRO A 54 25.83 26.95 5.45
C PRO A 54 24.84 26.48 4.38
N ASP A 55 24.26 27.43 3.64
CA ASP A 55 23.17 27.24 2.66
C ASP A 55 23.42 26.04 1.72
N LYS A 56 24.69 25.75 1.45
CA LYS A 56 25.15 24.69 0.54
C LYS A 56 24.88 23.26 0.99
N VAL A 57 24.68 22.99 2.29
CA VAL A 57 24.49 21.61 2.78
C VAL A 57 23.10 21.10 2.41
N VAL A 58 22.08 21.94 2.56
CA VAL A 58 20.70 21.59 2.20
C VAL A 58 20.57 21.41 0.68
N ASP A 59 21.23 22.28 -0.09
CA ASP A 59 21.23 22.22 -1.55
C ASP A 59 21.97 20.99 -2.10
N TYR A 60 23.02 20.53 -1.41
CA TYR A 60 23.77 19.34 -1.81
C TYR A 60 22.97 18.04 -1.69
N TYR A 61 22.09 17.93 -0.68
CA TYR A 61 21.21 16.77 -0.49
C TYR A 61 19.86 16.91 -1.21
N ASN A 62 19.74 17.88 -2.13
CA ASN A 62 18.52 18.12 -2.88
C ASN A 62 18.44 17.24 -4.15
N PHE A 63 17.61 16.19 -4.10
CA PHE A 63 17.36 15.33 -5.26
C PHE A 63 16.43 15.94 -6.33
N TYR A 64 15.88 17.15 -6.13
CA TYR A 64 14.97 17.76 -7.11
C TYR A 64 15.69 18.27 -8.36
N ASP A 65 16.92 18.78 -8.21
CA ASP A 65 17.68 19.39 -9.31
C ASP A 65 18.46 18.37 -10.15
N ALA A 66 18.61 17.14 -9.64
CA ALA A 66 19.25 16.06 -10.35
C ALA A 66 18.35 15.53 -11.49
N PRO A 67 18.86 15.35 -12.72
CA PRO A 67 18.10 14.77 -13.81
C PRO A 67 17.73 13.31 -13.49
N ARG A 68 16.55 12.87 -13.95
CA ARG A 68 16.00 11.54 -13.68
C ARG A 68 15.71 10.78 -14.98
N PRO A 69 16.74 10.45 -15.77
CA PRO A 69 16.59 9.91 -17.13
C PRO A 69 15.93 8.52 -17.17
N PHE A 70 15.90 7.81 -16.04
CA PHE A 70 15.28 6.49 -15.91
C PHE A 70 13.81 6.52 -15.44
N LYS A 71 13.25 7.70 -15.08
CA LYS A 71 11.84 7.80 -14.66
C LYS A 71 10.95 8.09 -15.85
N ASN A 72 9.93 7.27 -16.06
CA ASN A 72 8.93 7.50 -17.10
C ASN A 72 8.14 8.81 -16.81
N PRO A 73 8.19 9.82 -17.70
CA PRO A 73 7.45 11.08 -17.52
C PRO A 73 5.93 10.94 -17.58
N GLN A 74 5.41 9.88 -18.23
CA GLN A 74 3.98 9.64 -18.38
C GLN A 74 3.35 8.97 -17.16
N TRP A 75 4.16 8.48 -16.22
CA TRP A 75 3.67 7.80 -15.04
C TRP A 75 3.00 8.79 -14.07
N HIS A 76 1.70 8.63 -13.88
CA HIS A 76 0.96 9.29 -12.80
C HIS A 76 0.68 8.29 -11.67
N ASN A 77 0.61 8.80 -10.44
CA ASN A 77 0.40 7.96 -9.27
C ASN A 77 -1.03 8.07 -8.75
N ASN A 78 -1.70 6.94 -8.56
CA ASN A 78 -2.95 6.88 -7.79
C ASN A 78 -2.66 7.01 -6.28
N LYS A 79 -3.65 7.38 -5.47
CA LYS A 79 -3.47 7.45 -4.00
C LYS A 79 -3.05 6.08 -3.45
N ARG A 80 -1.76 5.94 -3.11
CA ARG A 80 -1.14 4.70 -2.58
C ARG A 80 -1.29 4.54 -1.07
N ASN A 81 -1.39 5.64 -0.34
CA ASN A 81 -1.43 5.61 1.12
C ASN A 81 -2.86 5.32 1.59
N LYS A 82 -3.17 4.04 1.81
CA LYS A 82 -4.44 3.57 2.38
C LYS A 82 -4.20 3.11 3.82
N ILE A 83 -5.17 3.35 4.69
CA ILE A 83 -5.13 2.83 6.07
C ILE A 83 -5.31 1.30 6.00
N PHE A 84 -4.66 0.53 6.87
CA PHE A 84 -4.81 -0.93 6.93
C PHE A 84 -6.27 -1.38 6.92
N LYS A 85 -7.14 -0.73 7.71
CA LYS A 85 -8.60 -0.99 7.73
C LYS A 85 -9.26 -0.84 6.35
N GLN A 86 -8.84 0.15 5.56
CA GLN A 86 -9.34 0.35 4.20
C GLN A 86 -8.85 -0.76 3.26
N VAL A 87 -7.60 -1.21 3.39
CA VAL A 87 -7.07 -2.34 2.63
C VAL A 87 -7.85 -3.62 2.96
N MET A 88 -8.05 -3.91 4.24
CA MET A 88 -8.87 -5.04 4.69
C MET A 88 -10.29 -5.00 4.14
N ALA A 89 -10.92 -3.81 4.10
CA ALA A 89 -12.26 -3.66 3.55
C ALA A 89 -12.30 -3.93 2.04
N ILE A 90 -11.30 -3.46 1.30
CA ILE A 90 -11.18 -3.69 -0.15
C ILE A 90 -11.00 -5.18 -0.46
N GLU A 91 -10.14 -5.88 0.30
CA GLU A 91 -9.92 -7.32 0.09
C GLU A 91 -11.17 -8.14 0.40
N ARG A 92 -11.89 -7.84 1.50
CA ARG A 92 -13.18 -8.49 1.80
C ARG A 92 -14.24 -8.25 0.71
N GLU A 93 -14.30 -7.04 0.15
CA GLU A 93 -15.24 -6.74 -0.93
C GLU A 93 -14.88 -7.51 -2.21
N ARG A 94 -13.58 -7.57 -2.55
CA ARG A 94 -13.08 -8.35 -3.68
C ARG A 94 -13.42 -9.84 -3.54
N GLU A 95 -13.26 -10.40 -2.35
CA GLU A 95 -13.65 -11.77 -2.05
C GLU A 95 -15.16 -11.99 -2.22
N ARG A 96 -15.99 -11.07 -1.71
CA ARG A 96 -17.45 -11.11 -1.89
C ARG A 96 -17.82 -11.10 -3.37
N SER A 97 -17.26 -10.17 -4.16
CA SER A 97 -17.56 -10.09 -5.59
C SER A 97 -17.11 -11.34 -6.36
N ALA A 98 -15.96 -11.93 -5.99
CA ALA A 98 -15.50 -13.18 -6.60
C ALA A 98 -16.41 -14.37 -6.26
N LEU A 99 -16.89 -14.44 -5.01
CA LEU A 99 -17.87 -15.43 -4.55
C LEU A 99 -19.21 -15.29 -5.28
N GLU A 100 -19.70 -14.06 -5.46
CA GLU A 100 -20.95 -13.79 -6.20
C GLU A 100 -20.79 -14.14 -7.70
N ALA A 101 -19.67 -13.78 -8.31
CA ALA A 101 -19.35 -14.17 -9.69
C ALA A 101 -19.28 -15.69 -9.85
N PHE A 102 -18.68 -16.40 -8.90
CA PHE A 102 -18.62 -17.86 -8.93
C PHE A 102 -19.98 -18.52 -8.72
N LYS A 103 -20.79 -18.02 -7.78
CA LYS A 103 -22.17 -18.52 -7.56
C LYS A 103 -23.03 -18.32 -8.81
N SER A 104 -22.97 -17.13 -9.42
CA SER A 104 -23.73 -16.83 -10.64
C SER A 104 -23.26 -17.65 -11.83
N ALA A 105 -21.94 -17.89 -11.98
CA ALA A 105 -21.42 -18.81 -13.01
C ALA A 105 -21.93 -20.25 -12.79
N LYS A 106 -21.87 -20.75 -11.55
CA LYS A 106 -22.37 -22.09 -11.21
C LYS A 106 -23.89 -22.24 -11.43
N GLN A 107 -24.65 -21.18 -11.13
CA GLN A 107 -26.08 -21.15 -11.39
C GLN A 107 -26.36 -21.19 -12.90
N ARG A 108 -25.66 -20.37 -13.71
CA ARG A 108 -25.79 -20.41 -15.17
C ARG A 108 -25.49 -21.78 -15.76
N LEU A 109 -24.47 -22.48 -15.25
CA LEU A 109 -24.18 -23.84 -15.67
C LEU A 109 -25.33 -24.81 -15.36
N ALA A 110 -25.97 -24.66 -14.18
CA ALA A 110 -27.12 -25.47 -13.80
C ALA A 110 -28.34 -25.20 -14.70
N ASP A 111 -28.63 -23.92 -14.97
CA ASP A 111 -29.76 -23.51 -15.82
C ASP A 111 -29.55 -24.00 -17.26
N ALA A 112 -28.31 -23.95 -17.77
CA ALA A 112 -27.96 -24.47 -19.09
C ALA A 112 -28.08 -26.01 -19.16
N ARG A 113 -27.69 -26.72 -18.09
CA ARG A 113 -27.87 -28.17 -18.00
C ARG A 113 -29.36 -28.57 -17.95
N ASN A 114 -30.20 -27.75 -17.33
CA ASN A 114 -31.65 -27.94 -17.27
C ASN A 114 -32.35 -27.53 -18.57
N GLY A 115 -31.65 -26.88 -19.51
CA GLY A 115 -32.19 -26.44 -20.79
C GLY A 115 -33.03 -25.17 -20.72
N GLU A 116 -32.96 -24.41 -19.62
CA GLU A 116 -33.72 -23.15 -19.44
C GLU A 116 -33.04 -21.95 -20.13
N VAL A 117 -31.72 -22.05 -20.36
CA VAL A 117 -30.91 -21.00 -20.98
C VAL A 117 -30.08 -21.59 -22.12
N GLU A 118 -30.22 -21.04 -23.33
CA GLU A 118 -29.33 -21.37 -24.44
C GLU A 118 -27.98 -20.66 -24.26
N VAL A 119 -26.95 -21.45 -24.02
CA VAL A 119 -25.57 -20.98 -23.82
C VAL A 119 -24.72 -21.49 -24.97
N SER A 120 -23.82 -20.64 -25.48
CA SER A 120 -22.91 -21.03 -26.56
C SER A 120 -22.03 -22.21 -26.12
N ALA A 121 -21.67 -23.10 -27.06
CA ALA A 121 -20.83 -24.27 -26.75
C ALA A 121 -19.49 -23.90 -26.09
N GLU A 122 -18.92 -22.75 -26.48
CA GLU A 122 -17.67 -22.23 -25.91
C GLU A 122 -17.84 -21.77 -24.45
N GLU A 123 -18.97 -21.12 -24.14
CA GLU A 123 -19.26 -20.63 -22.79
C GLU A 123 -19.63 -21.79 -21.84
N LEU A 124 -20.31 -22.83 -22.32
CA LEU A 124 -20.52 -24.08 -21.58
C LEU A 124 -19.18 -24.72 -21.19
N GLN A 125 -18.24 -24.80 -22.13
CA GLN A 125 -16.92 -25.37 -21.88
C GLN A 125 -16.13 -24.55 -20.83
N GLN A 126 -16.27 -23.22 -20.84
CA GLN A 126 -15.63 -22.35 -19.83
C GLN A 126 -16.26 -22.52 -18.44
N LEU A 127 -17.59 -22.68 -18.36
CA LEU A 127 -18.31 -22.91 -17.11
C LEU A 127 -18.00 -24.29 -16.50
N GLU A 128 -17.82 -25.31 -17.33
CA GLU A 128 -17.47 -26.67 -16.90
C GLU A 128 -16.02 -26.78 -16.39
N GLN A 129 -15.12 -25.92 -16.88
CA GLN A 129 -13.72 -25.82 -16.42
C GLN A 129 -13.57 -25.05 -15.09
N LEU A 130 -14.65 -24.51 -14.53
CA LEU A 130 -14.60 -23.76 -13.27
C LEU A 130 -14.26 -24.70 -12.10
N PRO A 131 -13.35 -24.31 -11.17
CA PRO A 131 -13.02 -25.14 -10.02
C PRO A 131 -14.26 -25.45 -9.16
N GLU A 132 -14.35 -26.66 -8.61
CA GLU A 132 -15.52 -27.11 -7.83
C GLU A 132 -15.78 -26.28 -6.56
N SER A 133 -14.70 -25.75 -5.97
CA SER A 133 -14.74 -24.80 -4.87
C SER A 133 -13.70 -23.69 -5.05
N LEU A 134 -14.09 -22.47 -4.68
CA LEU A 134 -13.14 -21.38 -4.52
C LEU A 134 -12.38 -21.59 -3.20
N ASN A 135 -11.08 -21.86 -3.29
CA ASN A 135 -10.21 -21.86 -2.13
C ASN A 135 -9.90 -20.40 -1.73
N LEU A 136 -10.81 -19.77 -0.99
CA LEU A 136 -10.71 -18.38 -0.51
C LEU A 136 -9.72 -18.20 0.66
N THR A 137 -8.74 -19.10 0.77
CA THR A 137 -7.69 -18.99 1.80
C THR A 137 -6.74 -17.87 1.41
N ASN A 138 -7.10 -16.63 1.78
CA ASN A 138 -6.29 -15.45 1.59
C ASN A 138 -5.43 -15.20 2.84
N TRP A 139 -4.29 -14.52 2.66
CA TRP A 139 -3.42 -14.09 3.75
C TRP A 139 -4.17 -13.27 4.82
N PHE A 140 -5.19 -12.51 4.40
CA PHE A 140 -6.02 -11.70 5.28
C PHE A 140 -7.04 -12.47 6.12
N THR A 141 -7.26 -13.75 5.81
CA THR A 141 -8.25 -14.60 6.48
C THR A 141 -7.62 -15.40 7.62
N ILE A 142 -6.29 -15.54 7.63
CA ILE A 142 -5.55 -16.29 8.65
C ILE A 142 -5.40 -15.41 9.90
N GLU A 143 -6.37 -15.52 10.80
CA GLU A 143 -6.33 -14.84 12.10
C GLU A 143 -5.59 -15.69 13.14
N CYS A 144 -4.84 -15.03 14.04
CA CYS A 144 -4.20 -15.71 15.16
C CYS A 144 -5.25 -16.01 16.26
N PRO A 145 -5.32 -17.23 16.81
CA PRO A 145 -6.24 -17.53 17.90
C PRO A 145 -5.90 -16.69 19.14
N PRO A 146 -6.90 -16.31 19.95
CA PRO A 146 -6.65 -15.61 21.20
C PRO A 146 -5.92 -16.49 22.21
N SER A 147 -5.19 -15.88 23.14
CA SER A 147 -4.51 -16.60 24.22
C SER A 147 -5.52 -17.23 25.17
N LEU A 148 -5.41 -18.55 25.41
CA LEU A 148 -6.23 -19.27 26.39
C LEU A 148 -5.72 -19.12 27.83
N LEU A 149 -4.42 -18.85 28.00
CA LEU A 149 -3.79 -18.72 29.31
C LEU A 149 -4.04 -17.33 29.90
N PRO A 150 -4.33 -17.23 31.21
CA PRO A 150 -4.50 -15.94 31.86
C PRO A 150 -3.16 -15.17 31.86
N PRO A 151 -3.17 -13.86 31.54
CA PRO A 151 -1.95 -13.06 31.55
C PRO A 151 -1.45 -12.87 32.99
N ALA A 152 -0.13 -12.90 33.17
CA ALA A 152 0.49 -12.61 34.45
C ALA A 152 0.15 -11.18 34.91
N LYS A 153 -0.16 -11.03 36.21
CA LYS A 153 -0.38 -9.72 36.82
C LYS A 153 0.96 -9.18 37.32
N LEU A 154 1.50 -8.22 36.59
CA LEU A 154 2.70 -7.48 36.99
C LEU A 154 2.32 -6.11 37.56
N CYS A 155 3.20 -5.57 38.39
CA CYS A 155 3.10 -4.24 38.96
C CYS A 155 3.37 -3.20 37.87
N ASP A 156 2.49 -2.20 37.77
CA ASP A 156 2.57 -1.18 36.71
C ASP A 156 3.77 -0.22 36.92
N ILE A 157 4.39 -0.20 38.11
CA ILE A 157 5.55 0.66 38.45
C ILE A 157 6.86 -0.14 38.43
N THR A 158 6.92 -1.28 39.12
CA THR A 158 8.19 -2.02 39.32
C THR A 158 8.36 -3.22 38.40
N GLY A 159 7.30 -3.70 37.74
CA GLY A 159 7.33 -4.90 36.91
C GLY A 159 7.38 -6.23 37.67
N LEU A 160 7.42 -6.23 39.01
CA LEU A 160 7.34 -7.44 39.84
C LEU A 160 5.93 -8.06 39.79
N ALA A 161 5.76 -9.31 40.20
CA ALA A 161 4.44 -9.92 40.34
C ALA A 161 3.55 -9.09 41.28
N ALA A 162 2.33 -8.77 40.85
CA ALA A 162 1.39 -7.95 41.61
C ALA A 162 0.27 -8.81 42.19
N ASN A 163 0.20 -8.82 43.53
CA ASN A 163 -0.85 -9.52 44.27
C ASN A 163 -2.12 -8.69 44.43
N TYR A 164 -2.00 -7.35 44.36
CA TYR A 164 -3.09 -6.43 44.69
C TYR A 164 -3.36 -5.43 43.57
N THR A 165 -4.58 -4.88 43.56
CA THR A 165 -5.01 -3.83 42.62
C THR A 165 -5.78 -2.77 43.38
N ASP A 166 -5.46 -1.50 43.15
CA ASP A 166 -6.16 -0.39 43.80
C ASP A 166 -7.55 -0.18 43.17
N PRO A 167 -8.66 -0.19 43.95
CA PRO A 167 -9.99 0.05 43.40
C PRO A 167 -10.17 1.45 42.82
N ARG A 168 -9.42 2.44 43.29
CA ARG A 168 -9.55 3.84 42.85
C ARG A 168 -8.83 4.08 41.52
N THR A 169 -7.55 3.72 41.43
CA THR A 169 -6.72 3.96 40.24
C THR A 169 -6.65 2.78 39.27
N ARG A 170 -7.08 1.57 39.68
CA ARG A 170 -6.91 0.30 38.94
C ARG A 170 -5.46 -0.10 38.66
N LEU A 171 -4.49 0.56 39.30
CA LEU A 171 -3.07 0.21 39.21
C LEU A 171 -2.78 -1.05 40.04
N ARG A 172 -1.89 -1.89 39.50
CA ARG A 172 -1.42 -3.11 40.12
C ARG A 172 -0.15 -2.85 40.92
N TYR A 173 -0.10 -3.34 42.15
CA TYR A 173 1.07 -3.16 43.03
C TYR A 173 1.43 -4.44 43.78
N ASN A 174 2.69 -4.52 44.19
CA ASN A 174 3.23 -5.66 44.94
C ASN A 174 3.40 -5.33 46.43
N SER A 175 4.04 -4.21 46.76
CA SER A 175 4.39 -3.82 48.12
C SER A 175 3.65 -2.57 48.61
N LEU A 176 3.59 -2.40 49.92
CA LEU A 176 2.98 -1.23 50.57
C LEU A 176 3.67 0.09 50.16
N GLN A 177 4.99 0.07 50.00
CA GLN A 177 5.77 1.24 49.56
C GLN A 177 5.31 1.75 48.19
N VAL A 178 5.05 0.83 47.26
CA VAL A 178 4.53 1.19 45.92
C VAL A 178 3.11 1.74 46.03
N TYR A 179 2.29 1.21 46.94
CA TYR A 179 0.95 1.74 47.19
C TYR A 179 0.97 3.18 47.72
N ASP A 180 1.93 3.52 48.59
CA ASP A 180 2.08 4.89 49.09
C ASP A 180 2.48 5.87 47.97
N VAL A 181 3.34 5.44 47.05
CA VAL A 181 3.65 6.23 45.83
C VAL A 181 2.39 6.44 44.99
N ILE A 182 1.59 5.39 44.75
CA ILE A 182 0.34 5.46 43.97
C ILE A 182 -0.64 6.48 44.57
N LYS A 183 -0.72 6.60 45.90
CA LYS A 183 -1.60 7.60 46.55
C LYS A 183 -1.24 9.04 46.22
N THR A 184 0.04 9.32 46.01
CA THR A 184 0.56 10.67 45.71
C THR A 184 0.50 11.01 44.22
N LEU A 185 0.24 10.01 43.37
CA LEU A 185 0.33 10.15 41.93
C LEU A 185 -0.83 10.98 41.37
N GLN A 186 -0.51 11.87 40.43
CA GLN A 186 -1.52 12.67 39.73
C GLN A 186 -2.37 11.80 38.81
N PRO A 187 -3.67 12.10 38.63
CA PRO A 187 -4.56 11.32 37.77
C PRO A 187 -4.07 11.20 36.32
N SER A 188 -3.37 12.20 35.78
CA SER A 188 -2.78 12.15 34.44
C SER A 188 -1.69 11.09 34.32
N SER A 189 -0.81 10.99 35.32
CA SER A 189 0.24 9.97 35.38
C SER A 189 -0.35 8.57 35.58
N VAL A 190 -1.42 8.44 36.36
CA VAL A 190 -2.18 7.17 36.49
C VAL A 190 -2.67 6.70 35.12
N GLN A 191 -3.28 7.59 34.34
CA GLN A 191 -3.75 7.25 33.01
C GLN A 191 -2.62 6.85 32.07
N GLN A 192 -1.48 7.56 32.09
CA GLN A 192 -0.29 7.18 31.31
C GLN A 192 0.22 5.78 31.68
N LEU A 193 0.27 5.44 32.97
CA LEU A 193 0.65 4.08 33.42
C LEU A 193 -0.36 3.02 32.94
N LEU A 194 -1.65 3.31 33.01
CA LEU A 194 -2.69 2.42 32.49
C LEU A 194 -2.62 2.28 30.96
N ALA A 195 -2.20 3.33 30.24
CA ALA A 195 -2.04 3.35 28.79
C ALA A 195 -1.00 2.33 28.32
N ILE A 196 0.10 2.18 29.07
CA ILE A 196 1.18 1.22 28.77
C ILE A 196 0.63 -0.21 28.71
N ARG A 197 -0.22 -0.59 29.67
CA ARG A 197 -0.92 -1.90 29.70
C ARG A 197 -2.20 -1.92 28.84
N ARG A 198 -2.53 -0.83 28.14
CA ARG A 198 -3.78 -0.64 27.37
C ARG A 198 -5.06 -0.84 28.20
N SER A 199 -5.03 -0.40 29.45
CA SER A 199 -6.16 -0.47 30.41
C SER A 199 -6.75 0.91 30.74
N GLU A 200 -6.27 1.97 30.09
CA GLU A 200 -6.78 3.34 30.24
C GLU A 200 -8.19 3.47 29.64
N THR A 201 -9.03 4.26 30.30
CA THR A 201 -10.37 4.62 29.81
C THR A 201 -10.33 6.03 29.22
N VAL A 202 -10.31 6.12 27.89
CA VAL A 202 -10.43 7.40 27.17
C VAL A 202 -11.92 7.69 26.96
N LEU A 203 -12.42 8.77 27.54
CA LEU A 203 -13.78 9.27 27.27
C LEU A 203 -13.83 9.73 25.80
N ARG A 204 -14.89 9.34 25.09
CA ARG A 204 -15.12 9.69 23.68
C ARG A 204 -16.26 10.68 23.53
#